data_AF-A0A6N8V4Y3-F1
#
_entry.id   AF-A0A6N8V4Y3-F1
#
_cell.length_a   1.000
_cell.length_b   1.000
_cell.length_c   1.000
_cell.angle_alpha   90.00
_cell.angle_beta   90.00
_cell.angle_gamma   90.00
#
_symmetry.space_group_name_H-M   'P 1'
#
loop_
_entity.id
_entity.type
_entity.pdbx_description
1 polymer ?
#
loop_
_entity_poly.entity_id
_entity_poly.type
_entity_poly.pdbx_seq_one_letter_code
_entity_poly.pdbx_strand_id
1 'polypeptide(L)'
;MRPRTRILLAALALATLTAAAPELTAAQPTPEETAQRFFDGLSRLRWQQVSAQMHTEALDEFHLISRQLVESLRGDSVLIQLYDASREEWASWSSREVFERSMAGLTRFARGLMESQVMTDFRVLGTVAEGDTIRHIVYRETTDHMGTVIEAAPTAMLVLEDGVWRVRENAELVVLRVALRGIPIGRSPPAAR
;
A
#
# COMPACT_ATOMS: atom_id res chain seq x y z
N MET A 1 50.08 -65.08 -23.67
CA MET A 1 48.66 -64.93 -23.27
C MET A 1 48.55 -64.07 -22.02
N ARG A 2 47.99 -62.86 -22.16
CA ARG A 2 47.14 -62.13 -21.19
C ARG A 2 46.92 -60.70 -21.74
N PRO A 3 45.66 -60.29 -22.02
CA PRO A 3 45.36 -58.95 -22.50
C PRO A 3 45.31 -57.97 -21.31
N ARG A 4 46.00 -56.82 -21.42
CA ARG A 4 45.86 -55.71 -20.47
C ARG A 4 44.93 -54.66 -21.06
N THR A 5 43.67 -54.80 -20.66
CA THR A 5 42.57 -53.84 -20.65
C THR A 5 43.07 -52.40 -20.44
N ARG A 6 42.97 -51.56 -21.48
CA ARG A 6 43.05 -50.11 -21.38
C ARG A 6 41.64 -49.55 -21.59
N ILE A 7 40.83 -49.68 -20.56
CA ILE A 7 39.63 -48.86 -20.33
C ILE A 7 40.12 -47.62 -19.57
N LEU A 8 39.49 -46.46 -19.85
CA LEU A 8 39.67 -45.13 -19.22
C LEU A 8 40.43 -44.13 -20.10
N LEU A 9 39.67 -43.40 -20.91
CA LEU A 9 39.86 -41.95 -21.17
C LEU A 9 38.74 -41.47 -22.12
N ALA A 10 37.49 -41.62 -21.67
CA ALA A 10 36.30 -41.06 -22.33
C ALA A 10 35.47 -40.29 -21.29
N ALA A 11 36.13 -39.38 -20.55
CA ALA A 11 35.52 -38.58 -19.49
C ALA A 11 35.98 -37.11 -19.57
N LEU A 12 36.07 -36.57 -20.79
CA LEU A 12 36.50 -35.20 -21.03
C LEU A 12 35.70 -34.55 -22.17
N ALA A 13 34.39 -34.40 -21.97
CA ALA A 13 33.57 -33.43 -22.69
C ALA A 13 32.16 -33.34 -22.08
N LEU A 14 32.02 -33.37 -20.75
CA LEU A 14 30.83 -32.80 -20.14
C LEU A 14 31.06 -31.28 -20.10
N ALA A 15 30.99 -30.68 -21.29
CA ALA A 15 30.89 -29.25 -21.45
C ALA A 15 29.65 -28.82 -20.65
N THR A 16 29.91 -28.26 -19.48
CA THR A 16 28.94 -27.51 -18.69
C THR A 16 28.48 -26.34 -19.55
N LEU A 17 27.49 -26.59 -20.41
CA LEU A 17 26.57 -25.55 -20.87
C LEU A 17 25.77 -25.12 -19.63
N THR A 18 26.38 -24.29 -18.79
CA THR A 18 25.62 -23.30 -18.04
C THR A 18 25.05 -22.35 -19.08
N ALA A 19 23.94 -22.76 -19.69
CA ALA A 19 23.06 -21.84 -20.37
C ALA A 19 22.74 -20.75 -19.35
N ALA A 20 23.28 -19.56 -19.56
CA ALA A 20 22.82 -18.37 -18.88
C ALA A 20 21.33 -18.27 -19.26
N ALA A 21 20.47 -18.79 -18.39
CA ALA A 21 19.06 -18.51 -18.46
C ALA A 21 18.99 -16.98 -18.49
N PRO A 22 18.36 -16.37 -19.50
CA PRO A 22 18.15 -14.94 -19.46
C PRO A 22 17.47 -14.68 -18.12
N GLU A 23 18.13 -13.91 -17.26
CA GLU A 23 17.46 -13.36 -16.10
C GLU A 23 16.30 -12.58 -16.68
N LEU A 24 15.11 -13.21 -16.62
CA LEU A 24 13.83 -12.59 -16.86
C LEU A 24 13.80 -11.44 -15.86
N THR A 25 14.31 -10.30 -16.29
CA THR A 25 14.24 -9.05 -15.57
C THR A 25 12.74 -8.83 -15.50
N ALA A 26 12.14 -9.17 -14.37
CA ALA A 26 10.70 -9.06 -14.20
C ALA A 26 10.35 -7.63 -14.58
N ALA A 27 9.59 -7.48 -15.67
CA ALA A 27 9.26 -6.18 -16.20
C ALA A 27 8.67 -5.36 -15.05
N GLN A 28 9.26 -4.21 -14.77
CA GLN A 28 8.74 -3.34 -13.72
C GLN A 28 7.29 -3.00 -14.06
N PRO A 29 6.38 -3.03 -13.08
CA PRO A 29 4.99 -2.67 -13.33
C PRO A 29 4.91 -1.28 -13.97
N THR A 30 4.03 -1.14 -14.95
CA THR A 30 3.68 0.16 -15.50
C THR A 30 3.03 1.04 -14.41
N PRO A 31 3.06 2.38 -14.54
CA PRO A 31 2.34 3.28 -13.64
C PRO A 31 0.86 2.90 -13.47
N GLU A 32 0.20 2.52 -14.55
CA GLU A 32 -1.19 2.09 -14.60
C GLU A 32 -1.41 0.80 -13.79
N GLU A 33 -0.52 -0.19 -13.95
CA GLU A 33 -0.59 -1.44 -13.17
C GLU A 33 -0.35 -1.20 -11.69
N THR A 34 0.60 -0.32 -11.31
CA THR A 34 0.80 0.08 -9.92
C THR A 34 -0.46 0.72 -9.34
N ALA A 35 -1.05 1.69 -10.06
CA ALA A 35 -2.25 2.37 -9.63
C ALA A 35 -3.44 1.39 -9.50
N GLN A 36 -3.63 0.50 -10.47
CA GLN A 36 -4.68 -0.52 -10.39
C GLN A 36 -4.48 -1.44 -9.18
N ARG A 37 -3.25 -1.91 -8.92
CA ARG A 37 -2.95 -2.73 -7.72
C ARG A 37 -3.21 -1.98 -6.42
N PHE A 38 -2.96 -0.68 -6.39
CA PHE A 38 -3.25 0.17 -5.24
C PHE A 38 -4.78 0.28 -5.02
N PHE A 39 -5.54 0.60 -6.07
CA PHE A 39 -7.01 0.71 -5.99
C PHE A 39 -7.70 -0.62 -5.67
N ASP A 40 -7.22 -1.72 -6.25
CA ASP A 40 -7.67 -3.08 -5.90
C ASP A 40 -7.37 -3.42 -4.43
N GLY A 41 -6.27 -2.89 -3.91
CA GLY A 41 -5.93 -3.00 -2.49
C GLY A 41 -6.92 -2.22 -1.62
N LEU A 42 -7.25 -0.99 -2.01
CA LEU A 42 -8.21 -0.13 -1.30
C LEU A 42 -9.61 -0.74 -1.27
N SER A 43 -10.16 -1.13 -2.42
CA SER A 43 -11.53 -1.70 -2.52
C SER A 43 -11.71 -3.02 -1.77
N ARG A 44 -10.60 -3.72 -1.48
CA ARG A 44 -10.58 -4.99 -0.74
C ARG A 44 -10.01 -4.84 0.68
N LEU A 45 -9.75 -3.61 1.12
CA LEU A 45 -9.17 -3.30 2.44
C LEU A 45 -7.86 -4.06 2.73
N ARG A 46 -7.06 -4.32 1.70
CA ARG A 46 -5.78 -5.05 1.79
C ARG A 46 -4.65 -4.08 2.12
N TRP A 47 -4.61 -3.61 3.36
CA TRP A 47 -3.73 -2.50 3.76
C TRP A 47 -2.24 -2.72 3.52
N GLN A 48 -1.76 -3.96 3.64
CA GLN A 48 -0.36 -4.28 3.29
C GLN A 48 -0.09 -4.15 1.79
N GLN A 49 -1.06 -4.52 0.95
CA GLN A 49 -0.96 -4.33 -0.50
C GLN A 49 -0.98 -2.84 -0.85
N VAL A 50 -1.86 -2.07 -0.20
CA VAL A 50 -1.94 -0.61 -0.37
C VAL A 50 -0.63 0.06 0.02
N SER A 51 -0.12 -0.20 1.23
CA SER A 51 1.14 0.36 1.72
C SER A 51 2.31 -0.04 0.80
N ALA A 52 2.28 -1.26 0.23
CA ALA A 52 3.30 -1.75 -0.70
C ALA A 52 3.29 -1.01 -2.03
N GLN A 53 2.26 -0.25 -2.38
CA GLN A 53 2.28 0.61 -3.57
C GLN A 53 2.54 2.09 -3.23
N MET A 54 2.61 2.47 -1.95
CA MET A 54 2.80 3.87 -1.55
C MET A 54 4.27 4.30 -1.58
N HIS A 55 4.48 5.58 -1.90
CA HIS A 55 5.78 6.24 -1.83
C HIS A 55 6.19 6.46 -0.38
N THR A 56 7.49 6.42 -0.07
CA THR A 56 7.99 6.55 1.30
C THR A 56 7.54 7.87 1.95
N GLU A 57 7.63 8.99 1.24
CA GLU A 57 7.14 10.28 1.76
C GLU A 57 5.65 10.28 2.13
N ALA A 58 4.80 9.59 1.37
CA ALA A 58 3.37 9.52 1.69
C ALA A 58 3.11 8.77 3.00
N LEU A 59 3.91 7.71 3.23
CA LEU A 59 3.89 6.95 4.49
C LEU A 59 4.43 7.79 5.65
N ASP A 60 5.51 8.54 5.45
CA ASP A 60 6.09 9.42 6.47
C ASP A 60 5.17 10.56 6.87
N GLU A 61 4.48 11.18 5.90
CA GLU A 61 3.43 12.17 6.16
C GLU A 61 2.29 11.59 6.98
N PHE A 62 1.84 10.38 6.64
CA PHE A 62 0.81 9.69 7.39
C PHE A 62 1.27 9.43 8.84
N HIS A 63 2.50 8.92 9.01
CA HIS A 63 3.10 8.68 10.32
C HIS A 63 3.21 9.97 11.14
N LEU A 64 3.61 11.09 10.53
CA LEU A 64 3.64 12.39 11.20
C LEU A 64 2.25 12.78 11.75
N ILE A 65 1.19 12.56 10.97
CA ILE A 65 -0.19 12.83 11.41
C ILE A 65 -0.60 11.91 12.56
N SER A 66 -0.27 10.61 12.48
CA SER A 66 -0.50 9.66 13.57
C SER A 66 0.22 10.08 14.84
N ARG A 67 1.47 10.56 14.73
CA ARG A 67 2.25 11.06 15.86
C ARG A 67 1.58 12.25 16.51
N GLN A 68 1.17 13.25 15.72
CA GLN A 68 0.46 14.42 16.22
C GLN A 68 -0.82 14.02 16.98
N LEU A 69 -1.58 13.05 16.46
CA LEU A 69 -2.76 12.52 17.15
C LEU A 69 -2.38 11.89 18.50
N VAL A 70 -1.38 11.01 18.52
CA VAL A 70 -0.88 10.32 19.72
C VAL A 70 -0.35 11.29 20.77
N GLU A 71 0.31 12.37 20.35
CA GLU A 71 0.87 13.40 21.24
C GLU A 71 -0.19 14.40 21.73
N SER A 72 -1.23 14.66 20.94
CA SER A 72 -2.29 15.61 21.29
C SER A 72 -3.26 15.07 22.35
N LEU A 73 -3.40 13.75 22.46
CA LEU A 73 -4.29 13.09 23.41
C LEU A 73 -3.53 12.74 24.69
N ARG A 74 -4.13 13.03 25.85
CA ARG A 74 -3.53 12.67 27.14
C ARG A 74 -3.63 11.16 27.37
N GLY A 75 -2.51 10.56 27.78
CA GLY A 75 -2.40 9.14 28.09
C GLY A 75 -2.31 8.25 26.86
N ASP A 76 -2.51 6.95 27.04
CA ASP A 76 -2.30 5.94 25.99
C ASP A 76 -3.61 5.39 25.40
N SER A 77 -4.74 6.08 25.63
CA SER A 77 -6.05 5.61 25.19
C SER A 77 -6.16 5.42 23.68
N VAL A 78 -5.57 6.31 22.88
CA VAL A 78 -5.47 6.18 21.42
C VAL A 78 -4.58 5.02 20.99
N LEU A 79 -3.46 4.81 21.69
CA LEU A 79 -2.55 3.71 21.43
C LEU A 79 -3.23 2.36 21.70
N ILE A 80 -3.94 2.25 22.82
CA ILE A 80 -4.68 1.04 23.16
C ILE A 80 -5.85 0.82 22.19
N GLN A 81 -6.68 1.84 21.95
CA GLN A 81 -7.90 1.67 21.15
C GLN A 81 -7.59 1.45 19.67
N LEU A 82 -6.76 2.30 19.07
CA LEU A 82 -6.52 2.27 17.64
C LEU A 82 -5.47 1.23 17.24
N TYR A 83 -4.40 1.14 18.03
CA TYR A 83 -3.19 0.40 17.68
C TYR A 83 -3.00 -0.90 18.46
N ASP A 84 -3.72 -1.08 19.56
CA ASP A 84 -3.54 -2.18 20.54
C ASP A 84 -2.06 -2.35 20.94
N ALA A 85 -1.41 -1.23 21.27
CA ALA A 85 0.03 -1.20 21.52
C ALA A 85 0.39 -0.24 22.67
N SER A 86 1.58 -0.47 23.23
CA SER A 86 2.22 0.48 24.15
C SER A 86 2.87 1.64 23.38
N ARG A 87 3.20 2.72 24.08
CA ARG A 87 3.92 3.85 23.49
C ARG A 87 5.32 3.48 23.01
N GLU A 88 6.01 2.64 23.76
CA GLU A 88 7.35 2.14 23.41
C GLU A 88 7.29 1.27 22.14
N GLU A 89 6.32 0.35 22.08
CA GLU A 89 6.10 -0.48 20.89
C GLU A 89 5.77 0.39 19.67
N TRP A 90 4.81 1.31 19.81
CA TRP A 90 4.42 2.22 18.72
C TRP A 90 5.58 3.06 18.19
N ALA A 91 6.44 3.57 19.08
CA ALA A 91 7.59 4.39 18.70
C ALA A 91 8.69 3.61 17.94
N SER A 92 8.66 2.28 18.01
CA SER A 92 9.60 1.41 17.28
C SER A 92 9.16 1.10 15.85
N TRP A 93 7.92 1.42 15.48
CA TRP A 93 7.36 1.06 14.19
C TRP A 93 7.87 1.96 13.06
N SER A 94 8.04 1.34 11.90
CA SER A 94 8.23 2.06 10.64
C SER A 94 6.96 2.81 10.23
N SER A 95 7.10 3.81 9.36
CA SER A 95 5.96 4.56 8.80
C SER A 95 4.96 3.65 8.07
N ARG A 96 5.45 2.59 7.42
CA ARG A 96 4.64 1.54 6.79
C ARG A 96 3.78 0.80 7.82
N GLU A 97 4.37 0.34 8.92
CA GLU A 97 3.65 -0.37 9.98
C GLU A 97 2.62 0.53 10.66
N VAL A 98 2.97 1.81 10.90
CA VAL A 98 2.04 2.81 11.44
C VAL A 98 0.84 2.98 10.51
N PHE A 99 1.05 3.08 9.20
CA PHE A 99 -0.05 3.14 8.22
C PHE A 99 -0.94 1.90 8.31
N GLU A 100 -0.36 0.70 8.18
CA GLU A 100 -1.10 -0.57 8.15
C GLU A 100 -1.93 -0.79 9.41
N ARG A 101 -1.32 -0.56 10.59
CA ARG A 101 -2.02 -0.70 11.87
C ARG A 101 -3.06 0.39 12.09
N SER A 102 -2.81 1.63 11.62
CA SER A 102 -3.82 2.68 11.64
C SER A 102 -5.03 2.31 10.79
N MET A 103 -4.82 1.72 9.61
CA MET A 103 -5.90 1.30 8.72
C MET A 103 -6.69 0.12 9.27
N ALA A 104 -6.01 -0.85 9.88
CA ALA A 104 -6.66 -1.93 10.62
C ALA A 104 -7.52 -1.38 11.78
N GLY A 105 -6.99 -0.40 12.51
CA GLY A 105 -7.72 0.34 13.54
C GLY A 105 -8.95 1.07 12.98
N LEU A 106 -8.77 1.90 11.95
CA LEU A 106 -9.84 2.65 11.29
C LEU A 106 -10.94 1.75 10.74
N THR A 107 -10.58 0.55 10.27
CA THR A 107 -11.58 -0.43 9.80
C THR A 107 -12.55 -0.84 10.91
N ARG A 108 -12.11 -0.83 12.17
CA ARG A 108 -12.96 -1.11 13.34
C ARG A 108 -13.82 0.09 13.74
N PHE A 109 -13.27 1.30 13.72
CA PHE A 109 -13.92 2.50 14.28
C PHE A 109 -14.68 3.36 13.26
N ALA A 110 -14.35 3.27 11.98
CA ALA A 110 -14.94 4.06 10.90
C ALA A 110 -15.60 3.14 9.86
N ARG A 111 -16.42 2.18 10.32
CA ARG A 111 -17.00 1.14 9.46
C ARG A 111 -17.76 1.71 8.25
N GLY A 112 -18.56 2.75 8.45
CA GLY A 112 -19.30 3.39 7.35
C GLY A 112 -18.39 4.01 6.28
N LEU A 113 -17.21 4.52 6.67
CA LEU A 113 -16.21 5.00 5.71
C LEU A 113 -15.63 3.83 4.90
N MET A 114 -15.29 2.72 5.56
CA MET A 114 -14.75 1.55 4.85
C MET A 114 -15.80 0.86 3.97
N GLU A 115 -17.05 0.82 4.41
CA GLU A 115 -18.17 0.33 3.59
C GLU A 115 -18.27 1.15 2.31
N SER A 116 -18.18 2.49 2.40
CA SER A 116 -18.14 3.37 1.23
C SER A 116 -16.96 3.04 0.31
N GLN A 117 -15.76 2.80 0.87
CA GLN A 117 -14.58 2.43 0.09
C GLN A 117 -14.76 1.12 -0.68
N VAL A 118 -15.33 0.10 -0.03
CA VAL A 118 -15.57 -1.23 -0.63
C VAL A 118 -16.61 -1.16 -1.74
N MET A 119 -17.58 -0.25 -1.62
CA MET A 119 -18.60 -0.01 -2.64
C MET A 119 -18.11 0.87 -3.80
N THR A 120 -16.88 1.37 -3.74
CA THR A 120 -16.31 2.21 -4.80
C THR A 120 -15.62 1.33 -5.85
N ASP A 121 -16.05 1.44 -7.10
CA ASP A 121 -15.34 0.90 -8.26
C ASP A 121 -14.31 1.92 -8.76
N PHE A 122 -13.10 1.45 -9.05
CA PHE A 122 -12.01 2.28 -9.57
C PHE A 122 -11.59 1.79 -10.94
N ARG A 123 -11.59 2.68 -11.92
CA ARG A 123 -11.17 2.38 -13.29
C ARG A 123 -10.13 3.38 -13.77
N VAL A 124 -8.91 2.92 -14.03
CA VAL A 124 -7.88 3.74 -14.69
C VAL A 124 -8.35 4.12 -16.10
N LEU A 125 -8.30 5.41 -16.42
CA LEU A 125 -8.69 5.97 -17.72
C LEU A 125 -7.47 6.27 -18.60
N GLY A 126 -6.36 6.64 -17.99
CA GLY A 126 -5.11 6.90 -18.69
C GLY A 126 -4.08 7.59 -17.81
N THR A 127 -2.96 7.93 -18.43
CA THR A 127 -1.79 8.49 -17.74
C THR A 127 -1.29 9.72 -18.45
N VAL A 128 -0.91 10.73 -17.67
CA VAL A 128 -0.24 11.94 -18.13
C VAL A 128 1.16 11.97 -17.53
N ALA A 129 2.19 12.12 -18.36
CA ALA A 129 3.56 12.22 -17.89
C ALA A 129 3.90 13.65 -17.45
N GLU A 130 4.60 13.78 -16.32
CA GLU A 130 5.26 15.00 -15.89
C GLU A 130 6.76 14.69 -15.75
N GLY A 131 7.53 14.96 -16.80
CA GLY A 131 8.92 14.54 -16.87
C GLY A 131 9.10 13.01 -16.86
N ASP A 132 10.27 12.55 -16.42
CA ASP A 132 10.63 11.12 -16.47
C ASP A 132 10.23 10.34 -15.23
N THR A 133 10.08 11.03 -14.09
CA THR A 133 9.94 10.41 -12.76
C THR A 133 8.57 10.60 -12.12
N ILE A 134 7.65 11.34 -12.76
CA ILE A 134 6.30 11.58 -12.24
C ILE A 134 5.25 11.19 -13.28
N ARG A 135 4.17 10.55 -12.83
CA ARG A 135 3.02 10.15 -13.64
C ARG A 135 1.74 10.52 -12.91
N HIS A 136 0.82 11.16 -13.62
CA HIS A 136 -0.53 11.43 -13.14
C HIS A 136 -1.48 10.42 -13.76
N ILE A 137 -2.09 9.59 -12.93
CA ILE A 137 -3.08 8.59 -13.34
C ILE A 137 -4.45 9.22 -13.21
N VAL A 138 -5.14 9.38 -14.34
CA VAL A 138 -6.55 9.77 -14.35
C VAL A 138 -7.37 8.50 -14.16
N TYR A 139 -8.23 8.48 -13.16
CA TYR A 139 -9.11 7.34 -12.91
C TYR A 139 -10.54 7.81 -12.70
N ARG A 140 -11.50 6.93 -12.98
CA ARG A 140 -12.91 7.09 -12.62
C ARG A 140 -13.14 6.36 -11.31
N GLU A 141 -13.84 7.03 -10.40
CA GLU A 141 -14.45 6.39 -9.24
C GLU A 141 -15.97 6.41 -9.40
N THR A 142 -16.60 5.28 -9.10
CA THR A 142 -18.05 5.14 -9.11
C THR A 142 -18.47 4.51 -7.80
N THR A 143 -19.25 5.24 -7.00
CA THR A 143 -19.77 4.76 -5.70
C THR A 143 -21.28 4.75 -5.73
N ASP A 144 -21.90 3.63 -5.38
CA ASP A 144 -23.34 3.58 -5.07
C ASP A 144 -23.54 3.85 -3.58
N HIS A 145 -24.19 4.96 -3.26
CA HIS A 145 -24.62 5.25 -1.91
C HIS A 145 -26.14 5.34 -1.83
N MET A 146 -26.77 4.30 -1.27
CA MET A 146 -28.22 4.22 -1.07
C MET A 146 -29.02 4.41 -2.38
N GLY A 147 -28.53 3.86 -3.50
CA GLY A 147 -29.17 3.97 -4.81
C GLY A 147 -28.85 5.27 -5.55
N THR A 148 -28.01 6.13 -4.96
CA THR A 148 -27.45 7.30 -5.65
C THR A 148 -26.05 6.95 -6.15
N VAL A 149 -25.89 6.94 -7.47
CA VAL A 149 -24.59 6.75 -8.11
C VAL A 149 -23.84 8.08 -8.13
N ILE A 150 -22.68 8.11 -7.47
CA ILE A 150 -21.76 9.24 -7.47
C ILE A 150 -20.57 8.85 -8.37
N GLU A 151 -20.28 9.69 -9.35
CA GLU A 151 -19.11 9.52 -10.23
C GLU A 151 -18.18 10.71 -10.12
N ALA A 152 -16.87 10.43 -10.10
CA ALA A 152 -15.84 11.45 -10.23
C ALA A 152 -14.68 10.94 -11.08
N ALA A 153 -13.86 11.88 -11.57
CA ALA A 153 -12.66 11.60 -12.35
C ALA A 153 -11.41 12.29 -11.76
N PRO A 154 -10.98 11.88 -10.56
CA PRO A 154 -9.78 12.43 -9.91
C PRO A 154 -8.47 11.95 -10.56
N THR A 155 -7.37 12.46 -10.02
CA THR A 155 -6.00 12.07 -10.38
C THR A 155 -5.25 11.48 -9.20
N ALA A 156 -4.43 10.46 -9.46
CA ALA A 156 -3.41 9.96 -8.53
C ALA A 156 -2.02 10.28 -9.06
N MET A 157 -1.16 10.88 -8.22
CA MET A 157 0.23 11.15 -8.52
C MET A 157 1.07 9.94 -8.14
N LEU A 158 1.83 9.40 -9.09
CA LEU A 158 2.82 8.36 -8.89
C LEU A 158 4.22 8.94 -9.13
N VAL A 159 5.16 8.55 -8.28
CA VAL A 159 6.58 8.93 -8.36
C VAL A 159 7.43 7.68 -8.49
N LEU A 160 8.47 7.74 -9.32
CA LEU A 160 9.44 6.67 -9.48
C LEU A 160 10.44 6.69 -8.33
N GLU A 161 10.41 5.67 -7.47
CA GLU A 161 11.28 5.49 -6.31
C GLU A 161 12.04 4.17 -6.47
N ASP A 162 13.38 4.22 -6.51
CA ASP A 162 14.26 3.07 -6.71
C ASP A 162 13.88 2.20 -7.94
N GLY A 163 13.44 2.85 -9.02
CA GLY A 163 13.02 2.19 -10.26
C GLY A 163 11.61 1.58 -10.21
N VAL A 164 10.85 1.81 -9.15
CA VAL A 164 9.48 1.31 -8.95
C VAL A 164 8.52 2.50 -8.86
N TRP A 165 7.42 2.46 -9.62
CA TRP A 165 6.37 3.46 -9.47
C TRP A 165 5.64 3.28 -8.13
N ARG A 166 5.43 4.39 -7.42
CA ARG A 166 4.74 4.40 -6.13
C ARG A 166 3.72 5.53 -6.08
N VAL A 167 2.55 5.27 -5.50
CA VAL A 167 1.50 6.27 -5.28
C VAL A 167 1.97 7.25 -4.20
N ARG A 168 2.12 8.51 -4.58
CA ARG A 168 2.53 9.61 -3.71
C ARG A 168 1.33 10.34 -3.12
N GLU A 169 0.34 10.63 -3.97
CA GLU A 169 -0.86 11.38 -3.59
C GLU A 169 -2.08 10.94 -4.38
N ASN A 170 -3.24 10.92 -3.74
CA ASN A 170 -4.55 10.87 -4.38
C ASN A 170 -5.63 11.31 -3.38
N ALA A 171 -6.88 11.42 -3.86
CA ALA A 171 -8.02 11.79 -3.02
C ALA A 171 -8.22 10.81 -1.84
N GLU A 172 -8.12 9.51 -2.07
CA GLU A 172 -8.34 8.48 -1.03
C GLU A 172 -7.36 8.63 0.14
N LEU A 173 -6.06 8.86 -0.13
CA LEU A 173 -5.08 9.08 0.92
C LEU A 173 -5.37 10.36 1.73
N VAL A 174 -5.91 11.41 1.09
CA VAL A 174 -6.39 12.60 1.82
C VAL A 174 -7.55 12.24 2.75
N VAL A 175 -8.55 11.51 2.25
CA VAL A 175 -9.71 11.07 3.04
C VAL A 175 -9.26 10.22 4.24
N LEU A 176 -8.37 9.25 4.04
CA LEU A 176 -7.87 8.39 5.12
C LEU A 176 -7.09 9.18 6.18
N ARG A 177 -6.28 10.17 5.79
CA ARG A 177 -5.58 11.07 6.73
C ARG A 177 -6.56 11.93 7.53
N VAL A 178 -7.62 12.43 6.89
CA VAL A 178 -8.67 13.20 7.57
C VAL A 178 -9.45 12.29 8.53
N ALA A 179 -9.81 11.09 8.10
CA ALA A 179 -10.52 10.10 8.93
C ALA A 179 -9.73 9.75 10.19
N LEU A 180 -8.42 9.57 10.08
CA LEU A 180 -7.54 9.31 11.22
C LEU A 180 -7.64 10.42 12.29
N ARG A 181 -7.71 11.69 11.87
CA ARG A 181 -7.89 12.83 12.79
C ARG A 181 -9.29 12.90 13.40
N GLY A 182 -10.29 12.33 12.73
CA GLY A 182 -11.70 12.38 13.11
C GLY A 182 -12.18 11.28 14.04
N ILE A 183 -11.35 10.26 14.35
CA ILE A 183 -11.78 9.13 15.18
C ILE A 183 -12.12 9.62 16.59
N PRO A 184 -13.33 9.36 17.12
CA PRO A 184 -13.76 9.82 18.44
C PRO A 184 -13.13 8.98 19.57
N ILE A 185 -11.80 8.91 19.63
CA ILE A 185 -11.06 8.17 20.65
C ILE A 185 -11.04 8.98 21.94
N GLY A 186 -11.40 8.35 23.07
CA GLY A 186 -11.35 8.97 24.40
C GLY A 186 -12.58 9.83 24.75
N ARG A 187 -13.60 9.88 23.89
CA ARG A 187 -14.92 10.40 24.29
C ARG A 187 -15.69 9.27 24.96
N SER A 188 -15.96 9.39 26.26
CA SER A 188 -16.97 8.54 26.90
C SER A 188 -18.27 8.65 26.09
N PRO A 189 -18.98 7.54 25.80
CA PRO A 189 -20.30 7.64 25.20
C PRO A 189 -21.15 8.58 26.08
N PRO A 190 -21.98 9.45 25.46
CA PRO A 190 -22.87 10.30 26.25
C PRO A 190 -23.66 9.41 27.20
N ALA A 191 -23.69 9.78 28.49
CA ALA A 191 -24.47 9.05 29.48
C ALA A 191 -25.89 8.88 28.93
N ALA A 192 -26.35 7.63 28.85
CA ALA A 192 -27.71 7.34 28.39
C ALA A 192 -28.68 8.14 29.27
N ARG A 193 -29.45 9.02 28.64
CA ARG A 193 -30.53 9.77 29.27
C ARG A 193 -31.84 9.02 29.12
#